data_AF-A0A2P8MIY3-F1
#
_entry.id   AF-A0A2P8MIY3-F1
#
_cell.length_a   1.000
_cell.length_b   1.000
_cell.length_c   1.000
_cell.angle_alpha   90.00
_cell.angle_beta   90.00
_cell.angle_gamma   90.00
#
_symmetry.space_group_name_H-M   'P 1'
#
loop_
_entity.id
_entity.type
_entity.pdbx_description
1 polymer ?
#
loop_
_entity_poly.entity_id
_entity_poly.type
_entity_poly.pdbx_seq_one_letter_code
_entity_poly.pdbx_strand_id
1 'polypeptide(L)'
;MAGIILIFMGIILIIMNVKAIKNDTSFETNFENRIKNTDEYDLKIGELRQEFAETILEMQQEIEKLSNGEDTNTYKINEKIDDSKYRAKNQGINVLIDKDDDIIKENENEKISKVRKLLEDGNTVDQISEKLDLGKGEVLLIQKLYTN
;
A
#
# COMPACT_ATOMS: atom_id res chain seq x y z
N MET A 1 -6.41 -46.53 33.14
CA MET A 1 -6.34 -45.83 34.45
C MET A 1 -5.36 -44.65 34.41
N ALA A 2 -4.10 -44.84 33.98
CA ALA A 2 -3.12 -43.74 33.89
C ALA A 2 -3.51 -42.55 32.98
N GLY A 3 -4.09 -42.80 31.80
CA GLY A 3 -4.52 -41.71 30.90
C GLY A 3 -5.67 -40.85 31.46
N ILE A 4 -6.56 -41.44 32.27
CA ILE A 4 -7.68 -40.74 32.92
C ILE A 4 -7.15 -39.77 33.99
N ILE A 5 -6.09 -40.16 34.70
CA ILE A 5 -5.42 -39.31 35.71
C ILE A 5 -4.77 -38.09 35.04
N LEU A 6 -4.14 -38.27 33.86
CA LEU A 6 -3.56 -37.17 33.10
C LEU A 6 -4.59 -36.14 32.64
N ILE A 7 -5.76 -36.60 32.16
CA ILE A 7 -6.86 -35.71 31.77
C ILE A 7 -7.37 -34.92 32.98
N PHE A 8 -7.54 -35.57 34.12
CA PHE A 8 -7.95 -34.91 35.36
C PHE A 8 -6.94 -33.86 35.83
N MET A 9 -5.64 -34.15 35.74
CA MET A 9 -4.59 -33.22 36.12
C MET A 9 -4.56 -31.99 35.19
N GLY A 10 -4.78 -32.18 33.89
CA GLY A 10 -4.93 -31.10 32.92
C GLY A 10 -6.12 -30.20 33.22
N ILE A 11 -7.28 -30.79 33.52
CA ILE A 11 -8.49 -30.03 33.89
C ILE A 11 -8.26 -29.24 35.19
N ILE A 12 -7.60 -29.84 36.19
CA ILE A 12 -7.22 -29.17 37.44
C ILE A 12 -6.30 -27.97 37.17
N LEU A 13 -5.29 -28.13 36.32
CA LEU A 13 -4.38 -27.05 35.95
C LEU A 13 -5.08 -25.91 35.21
N ILE A 14 -6.01 -26.22 34.31
CA ILE A 14 -6.83 -25.21 33.62
C ILE A 14 -7.68 -24.44 34.63
N ILE A 15 -8.37 -25.12 35.54
CA ILE A 15 -9.20 -24.48 36.56
C ILE A 15 -8.35 -23.59 37.48
N MET A 16 -7.17 -24.05 37.90
CA MET A 16 -6.27 -23.26 38.74
C MET A 16 -5.76 -22.00 38.02
N ASN A 17 -5.34 -22.11 36.76
CA ASN A 17 -4.88 -20.95 35.98
C ASN A 17 -6.00 -19.93 35.73
N VAL A 18 -7.20 -20.40 35.34
CA VAL A 18 -8.35 -19.52 35.13
C VAL A 18 -8.74 -18.81 36.43
N LYS A 19 -8.73 -19.52 37.56
CA LYS A 19 -9.03 -18.94 38.86
C LYS A 19 -7.97 -17.92 39.31
N ALA A 20 -6.68 -18.18 39.03
CA ALA A 20 -5.60 -17.26 39.34
C ALA A 20 -5.74 -15.94 38.56
N ILE A 21 -6.00 -16.03 37.24
CA ILE A 21 -6.23 -14.86 36.38
C ILE A 21 -7.47 -14.06 36.84
N LYS A 22 -8.57 -14.75 37.13
CA LYS A 22 -9.82 -14.08 37.52
C LYS A 22 -9.73 -13.37 38.88
N ASN A 23 -8.89 -13.87 39.78
CA ASN A 23 -8.75 -13.32 41.13
C ASN A 23 -7.65 -12.25 41.22
N ASP A 24 -6.99 -11.95 40.11
CA ASP A 24 -5.98 -10.89 40.04
C ASP A 24 -6.64 -9.55 39.67
N THR A 25 -7.23 -8.89 40.67
CA THR A 25 -7.81 -7.54 40.53
C THR A 25 -6.73 -6.45 40.47
N SER A 26 -5.45 -6.82 40.64
CA SER A 26 -4.35 -5.86 40.67
C SER A 26 -4.22 -5.14 39.33
N PHE A 27 -4.41 -5.83 38.21
CA PHE A 27 -4.36 -5.21 36.89
C PHE A 27 -5.48 -4.18 36.71
N GLU A 28 -6.73 -4.55 36.98
CA GLU A 28 -7.90 -3.69 36.82
C GLU A 28 -7.82 -2.46 37.75
N THR A 29 -7.45 -2.66 39.01
CA THR A 29 -7.30 -1.58 39.98
C THR A 29 -6.17 -0.63 39.59
N ASN A 30 -5.03 -1.15 39.13
CA ASN A 30 -3.91 -0.32 38.68
C ASN A 30 -4.22 0.39 37.35
N PHE A 31 -4.96 -0.25 36.45
CA PHE A 31 -5.41 0.34 35.19
C PHE A 31 -6.37 1.50 35.43
N GLU A 32 -7.40 1.31 36.25
CA GLU A 32 -8.31 2.38 36.65
C GLU A 32 -7.59 3.53 37.35
N ASN A 33 -6.68 3.22 38.29
CA ASN A 33 -5.90 4.25 38.97
C ASN A 33 -5.01 5.01 38.00
N ARG A 34 -4.42 4.34 37.01
CA ARG A 34 -3.62 5.01 35.99
C ARG A 34 -4.49 5.90 35.13
N ILE A 35 -5.64 5.45 34.64
CA ILE A 35 -6.58 6.29 33.88
C ILE A 35 -7.02 7.50 34.70
N LYS A 36 -7.43 7.32 35.97
CA LYS A 36 -7.90 8.41 36.84
C LYS A 36 -6.83 9.45 37.17
N ASN A 37 -5.56 9.05 37.21
CA ASN A 37 -4.43 9.92 37.52
C ASN A 37 -3.59 10.31 36.28
N THR A 38 -4.05 9.97 35.08
CA THR A 38 -3.39 10.36 33.82
C THR A 38 -3.98 11.69 33.39
N ASP A 39 -3.13 12.67 33.08
CA ASP A 39 -3.59 13.97 32.61
C ASP A 39 -4.40 13.82 31.32
N GLU A 40 -5.42 14.66 31.15
CA GLU A 40 -6.32 14.62 29.98
C GLU A 40 -5.55 14.71 28.64
N TYR A 41 -4.40 15.38 28.63
CA TYR A 41 -3.50 15.45 27.48
C TYR A 41 -2.85 14.11 27.15
N ASP A 42 -2.42 13.34 28.15
CA ASP A 42 -1.83 12.02 27.94
C ASP A 42 -2.88 11.02 27.43
N LEU A 43 -4.12 11.13 27.91
CA LEU A 43 -5.25 10.36 27.41
C LEU A 43 -5.51 10.67 25.92
N LYS A 44 -5.59 11.95 25.56
CA LYS A 44 -5.77 12.40 24.17
C LYS A 44 -4.61 11.98 23.26
N ILE A 45 -3.37 11.99 23.75
CA ILE A 45 -2.22 11.47 23.01
C ILE A 45 -2.35 9.95 22.80
N GLY A 46 -2.89 9.23 23.78
CA GLY A 46 -3.20 7.81 23.67
C GLY A 46 -4.24 7.50 22.61
N GLU A 47 -5.37 8.23 22.63
CA GLU A 47 -6.43 8.14 21.61
C GLU A 47 -5.88 8.45 20.22
N LEU A 48 -5.10 9.52 20.08
CA LEU A 48 -4.46 9.88 18.82
C LEU A 48 -3.52 8.78 18.30
N ARG A 49 -2.76 8.13 19.19
CA ARG A 49 -1.91 6.98 18.82
C ARG A 49 -2.73 5.78 18.38
N GLN A 50 -3.89 5.56 18.99
CA GLN A 50 -4.81 4.48 18.58
C GLN A 50 -5.33 4.74 17.16
N GLU A 51 -5.85 5.94 16.89
CA GLU A 51 -6.34 6.32 15.55
C GLU A 51 -5.26 6.19 14.47
N PHE A 52 -4.01 6.59 14.78
CA PHE A 52 -2.89 6.42 13.87
C PHE A 52 -2.51 4.95 13.67
N ALA A 53 -2.55 4.13 14.72
CA ALA A 53 -2.26 2.70 14.60
C ALA A 53 -3.28 1.99 13.73
N GLU A 54 -4.57 2.31 13.87
CA GLU A 54 -5.65 1.80 13.02
C GLU A 54 -5.45 2.21 11.56
N THR A 55 -5.16 3.50 11.31
CA THR A 55 -4.87 4.00 9.96
C THR A 55 -3.65 3.33 9.32
N ILE A 56 -2.57 3.14 10.08
CA ILE A 56 -1.36 2.46 9.59
C ILE A 56 -1.66 1.00 9.25
N LEU A 57 -2.45 0.31 10.09
CA LEU A 57 -2.83 -1.07 9.86
C LEU A 57 -3.68 -1.22 8.59
N GLU A 58 -4.65 -0.34 8.38
CA GLU A 58 -5.49 -0.34 7.16
C GLU A 58 -4.62 -0.14 5.91
N MET A 59 -3.72 0.85 5.92
CA MET A 59 -2.78 1.05 4.82
C MET A 59 -1.90 -0.19 4.57
N GLN A 60 -1.42 -0.86 5.62
CA GLN A 60 -0.63 -2.08 5.48
C GLN A 60 -1.44 -3.20 4.82
N GLN A 61 -2.71 -3.36 5.20
CA GLN A 61 -3.61 -4.34 4.59
C GLN A 61 -3.92 -4.01 3.12
N GLU A 62 -4.10 -2.73 2.78
CA GLU A 62 -4.30 -2.30 1.40
C GLU A 62 -3.06 -2.57 0.55
N ILE A 63 -1.87 -2.25 1.06
CA ILE A 63 -0.59 -2.56 0.39
C ILE A 63 -0.45 -4.08 0.20
N GLU A 64 -0.80 -4.88 1.20
CA GLU A 64 -0.76 -6.34 1.10
C GLU A 64 -1.72 -6.88 0.03
N LYS A 65 -2.96 -6.36 -0.03
CA LYS A 65 -3.95 -6.72 -1.07
C LYS A 65 -3.46 -6.38 -2.47
N LEU A 66 -2.85 -5.20 -2.64
CA LEU A 66 -2.26 -4.77 -3.92
C LEU A 66 -1.03 -5.62 -4.29
N SER A 67 -0.19 -5.97 -3.30
CA SER A 67 1.02 -6.76 -3.48
C SER A 67 0.72 -8.23 -3.81
N ASN A 68 -0.32 -8.80 -3.21
CA ASN A 68 -0.63 -10.23 -3.36
C ASN A 68 -1.38 -10.57 -4.65
N GLY A 69 -1.71 -9.59 -5.49
CA GLY A 69 -2.18 -9.83 -6.86
C GLY A 69 -3.37 -10.78 -6.96
N GLU A 70 -4.25 -10.81 -5.95
CA GLU A 70 -5.43 -11.67 -5.93
C GLU A 70 -6.59 -11.15 -6.81
N ASP A 71 -6.29 -10.25 -7.76
CA ASP A 71 -7.08 -10.17 -8.99
C ASP A 71 -6.69 -11.36 -9.86
N THR A 72 -7.33 -12.51 -9.60
CA THR A 72 -7.30 -13.70 -10.44
C THR A 72 -7.92 -13.41 -11.82
N ASN A 73 -7.23 -12.66 -12.66
CA ASN A 73 -7.38 -12.73 -14.12
C ASN A 73 -6.23 -13.54 -14.66
N THR A 74 -6.26 -14.84 -14.35
CA THR A 74 -5.52 -15.86 -15.11
C THR A 74 -6.03 -15.85 -16.55
N TYR A 75 -5.46 -15.01 -17.41
CA TYR A 75 -5.46 -15.28 -18.84
C TYR A 75 -4.57 -16.50 -19.06
N LYS A 76 -5.20 -17.69 -19.04
CA LYS A 76 -4.59 -18.94 -19.49
C LYS A 76 -4.32 -18.80 -20.99
N ILE A 77 -3.18 -18.24 -21.37
CA ILE A 77 -2.67 -18.34 -22.73
C ILE A 77 -2.13 -19.77 -22.88
N ASN A 78 -3.02 -20.68 -23.26
CA ASN A 78 -2.63 -21.99 -23.78
C ASN A 78 -2.20 -21.80 -25.24
N GLU A 79 -0.95 -21.38 -25.46
CA GLU A 79 -0.32 -21.59 -26.76
C GLU A 79 0.92 -22.44 -26.60
N LYS A 80 0.83 -23.68 -27.10
CA LYS A 80 1.99 -24.51 -27.41
C LYS A 80 2.77 -23.75 -28.47
N ILE A 81 3.89 -23.16 -28.11
CA ILE A 81 4.85 -22.63 -29.07
C ILE A 81 5.52 -23.84 -29.73
N ASP A 82 5.06 -24.18 -30.93
CA ASP A 82 5.77 -25.06 -31.85
C ASP A 82 6.88 -24.24 -32.51
N ASP A 83 8.11 -24.59 -32.16
CA ASP A 83 9.32 -23.85 -32.46
C ASP A 83 9.81 -24.17 -33.88
N SER A 84 9.03 -23.81 -34.90
CA SER A 84 9.58 -23.72 -36.26
C SER A 84 8.71 -22.90 -37.21
N LYS A 85 9.39 -22.01 -37.97
CA LYS A 85 8.87 -21.29 -39.15
C LYS A 85 7.94 -20.14 -38.73
N TYR A 86 8.23 -18.87 -39.01
CA TYR A 86 8.22 -18.31 -40.35
C TYR A 86 9.00 -17.00 -40.41
N ARG A 87 9.79 -16.90 -41.49
CA ARG A 87 10.54 -15.73 -41.95
C ARG A 87 9.62 -14.57 -42.32
N ALA A 88 10.11 -13.36 -42.10
CA ALA A 88 9.53 -12.09 -42.54
C ALA A 88 9.29 -12.02 -44.07
N LYS A 89 8.13 -11.48 -44.47
CA LYS A 89 8.02 -10.55 -45.62
C LYS A 89 6.71 -9.73 -45.58
N ASN A 90 6.88 -8.41 -45.74
CA ASN A 90 5.86 -7.37 -45.90
C ASN A 90 4.81 -7.65 -46.99
N GLN A 91 3.53 -7.36 -46.73
CA GLN A 91 2.75 -6.25 -47.35
C GLN A 91 1.24 -6.36 -47.00
N GLY A 92 0.76 -5.33 -46.27
CA GLY A 92 -0.60 -4.77 -46.15
C GLY A 92 -1.87 -5.64 -46.20
N ILE A 93 -2.71 -5.52 -45.16
CA ILE A 93 -4.16 -5.21 -45.25
C ILE A 93 -4.68 -4.75 -43.87
N ASN A 94 -5.56 -3.74 -43.92
CA ASN A 94 -6.15 -2.93 -42.87
C ASN A 94 -6.77 -3.66 -41.68
N VAL A 95 -6.46 -3.17 -40.48
CA VAL A 95 -7.35 -3.28 -39.31
C VAL A 95 -7.85 -1.87 -38.99
N LEU A 96 -9.16 -1.68 -39.09
CA LEU A 96 -9.86 -0.52 -38.55
C LEU A 96 -9.76 -0.62 -37.02
N ILE A 97 -8.80 0.07 -36.44
CA ILE A 97 -8.74 0.32 -35.00
C ILE A 97 -9.51 1.62 -34.79
N ASP A 98 -10.56 1.55 -33.96
CA ASP A 98 -11.27 2.72 -33.47
C ASP A 98 -10.23 3.70 -32.91
N LYS A 99 -10.26 4.91 -33.46
CA LYS A 99 -9.40 6.02 -33.05
C LYS A 99 -9.76 6.38 -31.62
N ASP A 100 -8.82 6.15 -30.72
CA ASP A 100 -8.30 7.14 -29.77
C ASP A 100 -7.43 6.38 -28.76
N ASP A 101 -6.19 6.07 -29.16
CA ASP A 101 -5.04 5.89 -28.27
C ASP A 101 -3.79 5.69 -29.14
N ASP A 102 -3.57 6.65 -30.03
CA ASP A 102 -2.20 7.00 -30.40
C ASP A 102 -1.67 7.80 -29.20
N ILE A 103 -0.56 7.37 -28.58
CA ILE A 103 0.60 8.25 -28.28
C ILE A 103 1.57 7.65 -27.21
N ILE A 104 2.71 7.18 -27.73
CA ILE A 104 4.08 7.55 -27.32
C ILE A 104 4.61 6.99 -25.98
N LYS A 105 5.37 5.88 -26.07
CA LYS A 105 6.42 5.47 -25.12
C LYS A 105 7.78 6.19 -25.33
N GLU A 106 7.77 7.38 -25.93
CA GLU A 106 8.98 8.06 -26.44
C GLU A 106 9.33 9.40 -25.76
N ASN A 107 8.57 9.93 -24.78
CA ASN A 107 8.71 11.34 -24.36
C ASN A 107 8.90 11.66 -22.87
N GLU A 108 9.22 10.71 -21.99
CA GLU A 108 9.46 11.04 -20.56
C GLU A 108 10.67 11.96 -20.36
N ASN A 109 11.79 11.68 -21.04
CA ASN A 109 12.99 12.52 -20.97
C ASN A 109 12.76 13.91 -21.58
N GLU A 110 11.94 14.01 -22.63
CA GLU A 110 11.64 15.29 -23.26
C GLU A 110 10.83 16.19 -22.30
N LYS A 111 9.82 15.62 -21.62
CA LYS A 111 9.01 16.34 -20.62
C LYS A 111 9.87 16.86 -19.47
N ILE A 112 10.78 16.03 -18.93
CA ILE A 112 11.71 16.44 -17.86
C ILE A 112 12.60 17.59 -18.32
N SER A 113 13.16 17.49 -19.54
CA SER A 113 14.04 18.53 -20.08
C SER A 113 13.33 19.88 -20.31
N LYS A 114 12.05 19.83 -20.72
CA LYS A 114 11.21 21.01 -20.94
C LYS A 114 10.84 21.68 -19.61
N VAL A 115 10.45 20.89 -18.60
CA VAL A 115 10.16 21.40 -17.25
C VAL A 115 11.40 22.09 -16.66
N ARG A 116 12.57 21.48 -16.77
CA ARG A 116 13.83 22.07 -16.27
C ARG A 116 14.14 23.42 -16.90
N LYS A 117 14.03 23.54 -18.23
CA LYS A 117 14.26 24.81 -18.93
C LYS A 117 13.30 25.90 -18.47
N LEU A 118 12.01 25.58 -18.32
CA LEU A 118 11.01 26.56 -17.89
C LEU A 118 11.22 27.00 -16.43
N LEU A 119 11.72 26.12 -15.57
CA LEU A 119 12.12 26.46 -14.20
C LEU A 119 13.36 27.37 -14.20
N GLU A 120 14.36 27.10 -15.04
CA GLU A 120 15.55 27.95 -15.21
C GLU A 120 15.18 29.34 -15.78
N ASP A 121 14.18 29.40 -16.66
CA ASP A 121 13.61 30.65 -17.21
C ASP A 121 12.75 31.42 -16.19
N GLY A 122 12.59 30.92 -14.96
CA GLY A 122 11.86 31.58 -13.86
C GLY A 122 10.34 31.48 -13.93
N ASN A 123 9.80 30.54 -14.71
CA ASN A 123 8.34 30.32 -14.78
C ASN A 123 7.84 29.69 -13.47
N THR A 124 6.62 30.04 -13.07
CA THR A 124 5.99 29.43 -11.90
C THR A 124 5.47 28.04 -12.22
N VAL A 125 5.31 27.21 -11.19
CA VAL A 125 4.76 25.84 -11.32
C VAL A 125 3.40 25.85 -12.03
N ASP A 126 2.58 26.86 -11.79
CA ASP A 126 1.26 27.01 -12.42
C ASP A 126 1.38 27.25 -13.93
N GLN A 127 2.32 28.10 -14.36
CA GLN A 127 2.56 28.38 -15.77
C GLN A 127 3.12 27.16 -16.51
N ILE A 128 3.97 26.37 -15.85
CA ILE A 128 4.54 25.14 -16.41
C ILE A 128 3.46 24.07 -16.54
N SER A 129 2.61 23.94 -15.54
CA SER A 129 1.46 23.02 -15.52
C SER A 129 0.53 23.30 -16.70
N GLU A 130 0.20 24.57 -16.95
CA GLU A 130 -0.66 24.98 -18.07
C GLU A 130 0.03 24.80 -19.43
N LYS A 131 1.33 25.13 -19.54
CA LYS A 131 2.06 25.09 -20.81
C LYS A 131 2.42 23.69 -21.29
N LEU A 132 2.63 22.75 -20.37
CA LEU A 132 3.02 21.37 -20.68
C LEU A 132 1.89 20.36 -20.46
N ASP A 133 0.70 20.83 -20.07
CA ASP A 133 -0.44 19.99 -19.69
C ASP A 133 -0.04 18.92 -18.66
N LEU A 134 0.71 19.36 -17.64
CA LEU A 134 1.21 18.51 -16.56
C LEU A 134 0.49 18.85 -15.25
N GLY A 135 0.27 17.86 -14.40
CA GLY A 135 -0.24 18.10 -13.06
C GLY A 135 0.77 18.92 -12.24
N LYS A 136 0.29 19.84 -11.38
CA LYS A 136 1.18 20.60 -10.46
C LYS A 136 2.06 19.67 -9.62
N GLY A 137 1.52 18.52 -9.22
CA GLY A 137 2.27 17.48 -8.50
C GLY A 137 3.40 16.88 -9.34
N GLU A 138 3.20 16.66 -10.64
CA GLU A 138 4.22 16.13 -11.55
C GLU A 138 5.35 17.14 -11.78
N VAL A 139 5.01 18.42 -11.97
CA VAL A 139 5.99 19.51 -12.10
C VAL A 139 6.85 19.60 -10.83
N LEU A 140 6.23 19.55 -9.65
CA LEU A 140 6.94 19.56 -8.36
C LEU A 140 7.81 18.31 -8.17
N LEU A 141 7.35 17.14 -8.61
CA LEU A 141 8.12 15.91 -8.54
C LEU A 141 9.38 16.00 -9.41
N ILE A 142 9.24 16.49 -10.64
CA ILE A 142 10.37 16.68 -11.55
C ILE A 142 11.36 17.71 -10.98
N GLN A 143 10.87 18.83 -10.45
CA GLN A 143 11.70 19.84 -9.80
C GLN A 143 12.54 19.23 -8.66
N LYS A 144 11.92 18.44 -7.78
CA LYS A 144 12.59 17.84 -6.61
C LYS A 144 13.58 16.73 -6.98
N LEU A 145 13.30 15.93 -8.01
CA LEU A 145 14.11 14.76 -8.35
C LEU A 145 15.24 15.05 -9.34
N TYR A 146 15.06 16.03 -10.23
CA TYR A 146 15.94 16.22 -11.40
C TYR A 146 16.64 17.60 -11.45
N THR A 147 16.41 18.47 -10.46
CA THR A 147 16.99 19.83 -10.42
C THR A 147 17.91 20.07 -9.21
N ASN A 148 18.36 19.00 -8.52
CA ASN A 148 19.44 19.09 -7.52
C ASN A 148 20.80 19.35 -8.18
#